data_AF-A0A259I256-F1
#
_entry.id   AF-A0A259I256-F1
#
_cell.length_a   1.000
_cell.length_b   1.000
_cell.length_c   1.000
_cell.angle_alpha   90.00
_cell.angle_beta   90.00
_cell.angle_gamma   90.00
#
_symmetry.space_group_name_H-M   'P 1'
#
loop_
_entity.id
_entity.type
_entity.pdbx_description
1 polymer ?
#
loop_
_entity_poly.entity_id
_entity_poly.type
_entity_poly.pdbx_seq_one_letter_code
_entity_poly.pdbx_strand_id
1 'polypeptide(L)'
;DAIIGLSVVYKALDNLDGFKTLFGRAPNPKAAVLIFGFFHGFGLATKLQDLTLSADGLVPNLISFNIGVELGQFTALGAILLAMNLWRSTSSFRRSAIAANAALMCAGFVLVGFQLTGYFTQA
;
A
#
# COMPACT_ATOMS: atom_id res chain seq x y z
N ASP A 1 -10.69 0.02 0.51
CA ASP A 1 -9.82 1.21 0.33
C ASP A 1 -9.30 1.83 1.63
N ALA A 2 -10.10 2.01 2.68
CA ALA A 2 -9.59 2.54 3.96
C ALA A 2 -8.40 1.72 4.53
N ILE A 3 -8.42 0.39 4.36
CA ILE A 3 -7.31 -0.50 4.77
C ILE A 3 -6.01 -0.20 4.01
N ILE A 4 -6.12 0.30 2.76
CA ILE A 4 -4.96 0.74 1.97
C ILE A 4 -4.32 1.94 2.65
N GLY A 5 -5.11 2.96 3.01
CA GLY A 5 -4.63 4.13 3.75
C GLY A 5 -4.00 3.75 5.09
N LEU A 6 -4.61 2.81 5.83
CA LEU A 6 -4.06 2.28 7.07
C LEU A 6 -2.69 1.60 6.87
N SER A 7 -2.53 0.84 5.79
CA SER A 7 -1.26 0.19 5.45
C SER A 7 -0.14 1.19 5.14
N VAL A 8 -0.48 2.32 4.51
CA VAL A 8 0.45 3.44 4.25
C VAL A 8 0.87 4.10 5.57
N VAL A 9 -0.07 4.39 6.46
CA VAL A 9 0.21 4.92 7.81
C VAL A 9 1.14 3.98 8.58
N TYR A 10 0.79 2.68 8.61
CA TYR A 10 1.61 1.66 9.25
C TYR A 10 3.03 1.66 8.70
N LYS A 11 3.19 1.68 7.36
CA LYS A 11 4.52 1.60 6.76
C LYS A 11 5.35 2.86 6.96
N ALA A 12 4.71 4.03 6.92
CA ALA A 12 5.35 5.30 7.23
C ALA A 12 5.84 5.35 8.69
N LEU A 13 5.04 4.82 9.63
CA LEU A 13 5.41 4.74 11.04
C LEU A 13 6.56 3.75 11.27
N ASP A 14 6.52 2.59 10.61
CA ASP A 14 7.58 1.57 10.63
C ASP A 14 8.91 2.11 10.07
N ASN A 15 8.86 2.86 8.96
CA ASN A 15 10.04 3.48 8.34
C ASN A 15 10.72 4.55 9.23
N LEU A 16 10.00 5.12 10.19
CA LEU A 16 10.52 6.11 11.15
C LEU A 16 10.98 5.48 12.47
N ASP A 17 11.06 4.15 12.55
CA ASP A 17 11.28 3.41 13.81
C ASP A 17 10.23 3.75 14.89
N GLY A 18 9.03 4.18 14.48
CA GLY A 18 7.97 4.65 15.37
C GLY A 18 7.49 3.56 16.32
N PHE A 19 7.36 2.31 15.84
CA PHE A 19 6.99 1.17 16.70
C PHE A 19 8.04 0.86 17.77
N LYS A 20 9.33 0.97 17.44
CA LYS A 20 10.40 0.80 18.44
C LYS A 20 10.38 1.92 19.47
N THR A 21 10.11 3.15 19.03
CA THR A 21 10.09 4.34 19.90
C THR A 21 8.88 4.35 20.83
N LEU A 22 7.70 3.92 20.34
CA LEU A 22 6.46 3.94 21.11
C LEU A 22 6.23 2.67 21.95
N PHE A 23 6.58 1.50 21.40
CA PHE A 23 6.25 0.20 22.00
C PHE A 23 7.48 -0.67 22.33
N GLY A 24 8.70 -0.18 22.09
CA GLY A 24 9.94 -0.90 22.40
C GLY A 24 10.23 -2.10 21.49
N ARG A 25 9.35 -2.42 20.53
CA ARG A 25 9.50 -3.58 19.64
C ARG A 25 8.95 -3.30 18.24
N ALA A 26 9.66 -3.76 17.22
CA ALA A 26 9.18 -3.65 15.84
C ALA A 26 8.27 -4.84 15.49
N PRO A 27 7.14 -4.61 14.81
CA PRO A 27 6.29 -5.67 14.27
C PRO A 27 7.02 -6.50 13.21
N ASN A 28 6.58 -7.75 13.00
CA ASN A 28 7.20 -8.63 12.01
C ASN A 28 6.83 -8.16 10.58
N PRO A 29 7.80 -7.73 9.76
CA PRO A 29 7.52 -7.19 8.42
C PRO A 29 6.88 -8.23 7.49
N LYS A 30 7.22 -9.52 7.64
CA LYS A 30 6.62 -10.59 6.83
C LYS A 30 5.13 -10.77 7.14
N ALA A 31 4.79 -10.72 8.43
CA ALA A 31 3.40 -10.82 8.86
C ALA A 31 2.59 -9.61 8.37
N ALA A 32 3.16 -8.41 8.44
CA ALA A 32 2.50 -7.20 7.95
C ALA A 32 2.25 -7.25 6.43
N VAL A 33 3.25 -7.64 5.64
CA VAL A 33 3.10 -7.81 4.19
C VAL A 33 2.04 -8.86 3.84
N LEU A 34 2.00 -9.98 4.59
CA LEU A 34 0.99 -11.01 4.39
C LEU A 34 -0.43 -10.48 4.68
N ILE A 35 -0.63 -9.88 5.86
CA ILE A 35 -1.94 -9.41 6.32
C ILE A 35 -2.46 -8.31 5.39
N PHE A 36 -1.65 -7.28 5.13
CA PHE A 36 -2.06 -6.22 4.21
C PHE A 36 -2.24 -6.78 2.80
N GLY A 37 -1.32 -7.61 2.32
CA GLY A 37 -1.42 -8.26 1.01
C GLY A 37 -2.74 -9.00 0.79
N PHE A 38 -3.23 -9.73 1.80
CA PHE A 38 -4.56 -10.34 1.75
C PHE A 38 -5.69 -9.31 1.65
N PHE A 39 -5.69 -8.28 2.50
CA PHE A 39 -6.74 -7.26 2.44
C PHE A 39 -6.76 -6.51 1.10
N HIS A 40 -5.59 -6.19 0.54
CA HIS A 40 -5.45 -5.57 -0.78
C HIS A 40 -5.93 -6.51 -1.88
N GLY A 41 -5.47 -7.77 -1.87
CA GLY A 41 -5.82 -8.79 -2.86
C GLY A 41 -7.32 -9.12 -2.87
N PHE A 42 -7.93 -9.26 -1.69
CA PHE A 42 -9.39 -9.48 -1.59
C PHE A 42 -10.19 -8.28 -2.08
N GLY A 43 -9.80 -7.05 -1.71
CA GLY A 43 -10.48 -5.84 -2.18
C GLY A 43 -10.48 -5.72 -3.69
N LEU A 44 -9.36 -6.08 -4.32
CA LEU A 44 -9.23 -6.09 -5.78
C LEU A 44 -10.02 -7.25 -6.42
N ALA A 45 -10.03 -8.44 -5.82
CA ALA A 45 -10.82 -9.57 -6.30
C ALA A 45 -12.33 -9.29 -6.29
N THR A 46 -12.84 -8.57 -5.28
CA THR A 46 -14.24 -8.14 -5.25
C THR A 46 -14.56 -7.14 -6.35
N LYS A 47 -13.68 -6.16 -6.60
CA LYS A 47 -13.86 -5.19 -7.70
C LYS A 47 -13.83 -5.83 -9.09
N LEU A 48 -13.08 -6.91 -9.26
CA LEU A 48 -13.10 -7.70 -10.50
C LEU A 48 -14.41 -8.45 -10.72
N GLN A 49 -15.05 -8.92 -9.64
CA GLN A 49 -16.37 -9.55 -9.75
C GLN A 49 -17.44 -8.54 -10.20
N ASP A 50 -17.33 -7.29 -9.75
CA ASP A 50 -18.22 -6.20 -10.15
C ASP A 50 -18.09 -5.82 -11.65
N LEU A 51 -16.95 -6.10 -12.28
CA LEU A 51 -16.68 -5.77 -13.69
C LEU A 51 -17.39 -6.70 -14.70
N THR A 52 -18.35 -7.53 -14.26
CA THR A 52 -19.15 -8.44 -15.12
C THR A 52 -18.27 -9.22 -16.11
N LEU A 53 -17.31 -9.98 -15.59
CA LEU A 53 -16.56 -10.92 -16.42
C LEU A 53 -17.56 -11.93 -16.99
N SER A 54 -17.71 -11.95 -18.32
CA SER A 54 -18.51 -12.95 -19.02
C SER A 54 -18.05 -14.34 -18.58
N ALA A 55 -18.99 -15.25 -18.27
CA ALA A 55 -18.65 -16.60 -17.81
C ALA A 55 -17.78 -17.36 -18.84
N ASP A 56 -17.97 -17.05 -20.13
CA ASP A 56 -17.06 -17.44 -21.20
C ASP A 56 -15.76 -16.61 -21.14
N GLY A 57 -14.68 -17.26 -20.70
CA GLY A 57 -13.35 -16.65 -20.64
C GLY A 57 -12.88 -16.21 -19.25
N LEU A 58 -13.55 -16.63 -18.17
CA LEU A 58 -13.16 -16.31 -16.80
C LEU A 58 -11.70 -16.70 -16.50
N VAL A 59 -11.30 -17.93 -16.84
CA VAL A 59 -9.93 -18.42 -16.60
C VAL A 59 -8.86 -17.60 -17.34
N PRO A 60 -8.94 -17.38 -18.67
CA PRO A 60 -7.97 -16.54 -19.36
C PRO A 60 -7.97 -15.08 -18.89
N ASN A 61 -9.12 -14.52 -18.48
CA ASN A 61 -9.20 -13.18 -17.90
C ASN A 61 -8.50 -13.08 -16.54
N LEU A 62 -8.66 -14.08 -15.68
CA LEU A 62 -7.96 -14.13 -14.39
C LEU A 62 -6.45 -14.26 -14.58
N ILE A 63 -6.01 -15.07 -15.54
CA ILE A 63 -4.58 -15.24 -15.85
C ILE A 63 -3.99 -13.92 -16.37
N SER A 64 -4.62 -13.30 -17.37
CA SER A 64 -4.14 -12.04 -17.95
C SER A 64 -4.13 -10.91 -16.92
N PHE A 65 -5.13 -10.86 -16.05
CA PHE A 65 -5.20 -9.92 -14.94
C PHE A 65 -4.04 -10.12 -13.95
N ASN A 66 -3.79 -11.34 -13.48
CA ASN A 66 -2.72 -11.60 -12.51
C ASN A 66 -1.35 -11.32 -13.13
N ILE A 67 -1.12 -11.68 -14.39
CA ILE A 67 0.11 -11.34 -15.12
C ILE A 67 0.28 -9.83 -15.19
N GLY A 68 -0.79 -9.09 -15.52
CA GLY A 68 -0.77 -7.62 -15.54
C GLY A 68 -0.40 -7.01 -14.19
N VAL A 69 -0.99 -7.52 -13.10
CA VAL A 69 -0.68 -7.07 -11.73
C VAL A 69 0.77 -7.37 -11.36
N GLU A 70 1.25 -8.58 -11.63
CA GLU A 70 2.63 -8.99 -11.32
C GLU A 70 3.65 -8.12 -12.07
N LEU A 71 3.42 -7.88 -13.38
CA LEU A 71 4.26 -7.00 -14.20
C LEU A 71 4.23 -5.55 -13.72
N GLY A 72 3.05 -5.05 -13.35
CA GLY A 72 2.88 -3.72 -12.76
C GLY A 72 3.64 -3.58 -11.44
N GLN A 73 3.54 -4.59 -10.57
CA GLN A 73 4.24 -4.62 -9.29
C GLN A 73 5.75 -4.64 -9.47
N PHE A 74 6.30 -5.49 -10.36
CA PHE A 74 7.73 -5.51 -10.64
C PHE A 74 8.23 -4.19 -11.20
N THR A 75 7.49 -3.59 -12.13
CA THR A 75 7.86 -2.30 -12.74
C THR A 75 7.83 -1.18 -11.70
N ALA A 76 6.77 -1.11 -10.89
CA ALA A 76 6.64 -0.10 -9.83
C ALA A 76 7.73 -0.26 -8.76
N LEU A 77 7.97 -1.48 -8.27
CA LEU A 77 9.03 -1.74 -7.29
C LEU A 77 10.42 -1.41 -7.85
N GLY A 78 10.70 -1.77 -9.11
CA GLY A 78 11.95 -1.42 -9.79
C GLY A 78 12.16 0.08 -9.89
N ALA A 79 11.14 0.82 -10.32
CA ALA A 79 11.18 2.28 -10.41
C ALA A 79 11.37 2.95 -9.04
N ILE A 80 10.63 2.51 -8.02
CA ILE A 80 10.77 3.01 -6.64
C ILE A 80 12.18 2.72 -6.11
N LEU A 81 12.71 1.52 -6.33
CA LEU A 81 14.04 1.15 -5.87
C LEU A 81 15.12 2.00 -6.53
N LEU A 82 15.02 2.26 -7.83
CA LEU A 82 15.94 3.16 -8.53
C LEU A 82 15.86 4.59 -7.95
N ALA A 83 14.66 5.14 -7.83
CA ALA A 83 14.45 6.47 -7.28
C ALA A 83 14.98 6.60 -5.83
N MET A 84 14.76 5.59 -5.00
CA MET A 84 15.27 5.54 -3.63
C MET A 84 16.79 5.48 -3.58
N ASN A 85 17.45 4.72 -4.47
CA ASN A 85 18.91 4.68 -4.53
C ASN A 85 19.50 6.05 -4.90
N LEU A 86 18.93 6.71 -5.90
CA LEU A 86 19.35 8.06 -6.29
C LEU A 86 19.14 9.06 -5.16
N TRP A 87 17.98 9.02 -4.49
CA TRP A 87 17.67 9.92 -3.38
C TRP A 87 18.51 9.67 -2.12
N ARG A 88 18.91 8.43 -1.87
CA ARG A 88 19.75 8.07 -0.72
C ARG A 88 21.18 8.60 -0.85
N SER A 89 21.64 8.89 -2.07
CA SER A 89 22.96 9.47 -2.32
C SER A 89 23.08 10.94 -1.90
N THR A 90 21.97 11.61 -1.59
CA THR A 90 21.97 13.04 -1.24
C THR A 90 22.22 13.27 0.25
N SER A 91 22.99 14.31 0.61
CA SER A 91 23.32 14.64 2.02
C SER A 91 22.11 15.01 2.88
N SER A 92 21.02 15.48 2.27
CA SER A 92 19.76 15.82 2.97
C SER A 92 18.83 14.61 3.19
N PHE A 93 19.22 13.40 2.78
CA PHE A 93 18.34 12.22 2.79
C PHE A 93 17.62 12.01 4.13
N ARG A 94 18.33 12.11 5.26
CA ARG A 94 17.74 11.86 6.58
C ARG A 94 16.59 12.83 6.92
N ARG A 95 16.78 14.14 6.68
CA ARG A 95 15.75 15.15 6.97
C ARG A 95 14.57 15.01 6.01
N SER A 96 14.86 14.81 4.73
CA SER A 96 13.84 14.65 3.69
C SER A 96 13.05 13.35 3.85
N ALA A 97 13.69 12.27 4.32
CA ALA A 97 13.03 11.00 4.64
C ALA A 97 12.05 11.14 5.80
N ILE A 98 12.41 11.90 6.85
CA ILE A 98 11.48 12.16 7.96
C ILE A 98 10.25 12.92 7.46
N ALA A 99 10.47 14.00 6.71
CA ALA A 99 9.39 14.81 6.14
C ALA A 99 8.50 13.99 5.18
N ALA A 100 9.09 13.16 4.32
CA ALA A 100 8.36 12.32 3.38
C ALA A 100 7.51 11.26 4.08
N ASN A 101 8.06 10.55 5.09
CA ASN A 101 7.26 9.58 5.84
C ASN A 101 6.16 10.27 6.66
N ALA A 102 6.41 11.46 7.23
CA ALA A 102 5.35 12.24 7.89
C ALA A 102 4.24 12.64 6.90
N ALA A 103 4.60 13.09 5.70
CA ALA A 103 3.63 13.41 4.64
C ALA A 103 2.83 12.18 4.19
N LEU A 104 3.49 11.03 4.00
CA LEU A 104 2.84 9.75 3.68
C LEU A 104 1.85 9.34 4.78
N MET A 105 2.23 9.51 6.05
CA MET A 105 1.38 9.20 7.19
C MET A 105 0.15 10.11 7.21
N CYS A 106 0.32 11.43 7.03
CA CYS A 106 -0.78 12.37 6.92
C CYS A 106 -1.72 12.02 5.76
N ALA A 107 -1.17 11.76 4.57
CA ALA A 107 -1.95 11.36 3.41
C ALA A 107 -2.74 10.06 3.67
N GLY A 108 -2.11 9.08 4.33
CA GLY A 108 -2.76 7.83 4.72
C GLY A 108 -3.95 8.06 5.68
N PHE A 109 -3.78 8.91 6.70
CA PHE A 109 -4.88 9.27 7.61
C PHE A 109 -6.00 10.03 6.90
N VAL A 110 -5.67 10.98 6.01
CA VAL A 110 -6.66 11.71 5.21
C VAL A 110 -7.46 10.75 4.33
N LEU A 111 -6.79 9.80 3.66
CA LEU A 111 -7.47 8.78 2.84
C LEU A 111 -8.39 7.88 3.67
N VAL A 112 -7.96 7.47 4.86
CA VAL A 112 -8.81 6.70 5.79
C VAL A 112 -10.04 7.54 6.17
N GLY A 113 -9.85 8.79 6.58
CA GLY A 113 -10.94 9.69 6.97
C GLY A 113 -11.92 9.95 5.83
N PHE A 114 -11.41 10.17 4.61
CA PHE A 114 -12.23 10.35 3.41
C PHE A 114 -13.10 9.11 3.15
N GLN A 115 -12.51 7.91 3.21
CA GLN A 115 -13.25 6.67 2.97
C GLN A 115 -14.25 6.33 4.06
N LEU A 116 -13.93 6.60 5.33
CA LEU A 116 -14.88 6.43 6.44
C LEU A 116 -16.04 7.43 6.34
N THR A 117 -15.75 8.69 6.00
CA THR A 117 -16.80 9.70 5.83
C THR A 117 -17.72 9.32 4.67
N GLY A 118 -17.17 8.84 3.55
CA GLY A 118 -17.95 8.29 2.44
C GLY A 118 -18.85 7.14 2.89
N TYR A 119 -18.34 6.21 3.70
CA TYR A 119 -19.13 5.12 4.26
C TYR A 119 -20.30 5.62 5.12
N PHE A 120 -20.08 6.58 6.03
CA PHE A 120 -21.14 7.08 6.92
C PHE A 120 -22.12 8.07 6.29
N THR A 121 -21.77 8.69 5.17
CA THR A 121 -22.63 9.67 4.47
C THR A 121 -23.40 9.05 3.30
N GLN A 122 -22.95 7.90 2.78
CA GLN A 122 -23.63 7.15 1.72
C GLN A 122 -24.33 5.88 2.24
N ALA A 123 -24.21 5.55 3.53
CA ALA A 123 -24.96 4.48 4.20
C ALA A 123 -26.31 4.95 4.73
#